data_AF-A0A8C3KH80-F1
#
_entry.id   AF-A0A8C3KH80-F1
#
_cell.length_a   1.000
_cell.length_b   1.000
_cell.length_c   1.000
_cell.angle_alpha   90.00
_cell.angle_beta   90.00
_cell.angle_gamma   90.00
#
_symmetry.space_group_name_H-M   'P 1'
#
loop_
_entity.id
_entity.type
_entity.pdbx_description
1 polymer ?
#
loop_
_entity_poly.entity_id
_entity_poly.type
_entity_poly.pdbx_seq_one_letter_code
_entity_poly.pdbx_strand_id
1 'polypeptide(L)'
;MPKRGLEVSAYEIFCFYKLIPTKSLIEPISVIVLSKQLDIYPLTTGAQPALTAQEWLNGVNKGQHMERSPALQLPRAWVSCHWLSGL
;
A
#
# COMPACT_ATOMS: atom_id res chain seq x y z
N MET A 1 2.28 6.98 0.20
CA MET A 1 0.95 6.47 -0.23
C MET A 1 0.83 5.04 0.25
N PRO A 2 -0.16 4.67 1.10
CA PRO A 2 -0.18 3.35 1.72
C PRO A 2 -0.40 2.28 0.65
N LYS A 3 0.60 1.42 0.39
CA LYS A 3 0.45 0.28 -0.54
C LYS A 3 -0.48 -0.84 -0.02
N ARG A 4 -1.14 -0.62 1.14
CA ARG A 4 -1.99 -1.59 1.84
C ARG A 4 -3.41 -1.68 1.27
N GLY A 5 -3.86 -0.67 0.50
CA GLY A 5 -5.19 -0.64 -0.12
C GLY A 5 -5.19 -1.01 -1.60
N LEU A 6 -4.18 -1.75 -2.04
CA LEU A 6 -3.88 -2.00 -3.45
C LEU A 6 -4.30 -3.42 -3.85
N GLU A 7 -4.94 -3.56 -5.01
CA GLU A 7 -5.32 -4.86 -5.56
C GLU A 7 -4.10 -5.51 -6.24
N VAL A 8 -3.47 -6.46 -5.53
CA VAL A 8 -2.25 -7.14 -6.00
C VAL A 8 -2.51 -8.11 -7.17
N SER A 9 -3.66 -8.78 -7.19
CA SER A 9 -4.06 -9.77 -8.22
C SER A 9 -4.31 -9.15 -9.60
N ALA A 10 -4.70 -7.88 -9.65
CA ALA A 10 -5.00 -7.06 -10.80
C ALA A 10 -3.78 -6.26 -11.24
N TYR A 11 -2.61 -6.51 -10.64
CA TYR A 11 -1.36 -5.82 -10.93
C TYR A 11 -1.46 -4.30 -10.72
N GLU A 12 -2.33 -3.87 -9.81
CA GLU A 12 -2.43 -2.47 -9.42
C GLU A 12 -1.16 -2.09 -8.66
N ILE A 13 -0.51 -1.00 -9.04
CA ILE A 13 0.69 -0.49 -8.34
C ILE A 13 0.41 0.78 -7.54
N PHE A 14 -0.62 1.54 -7.93
CA PHE A 14 -1.04 2.75 -7.26
C PHE A 14 -2.54 3.00 -7.42
N CYS A 15 -3.17 3.55 -6.38
CA CYS A 15 -4.49 4.14 -6.43
C CYS A 15 -4.36 5.63 -6.09
N PHE A 16 -4.65 6.51 -7.05
CA PHE A 16 -4.72 7.96 -6.84
C PHE A 16 -6.15 8.38 -6.52
N TYR A 17 -6.30 9.40 -5.69
CA TYR A 17 -7.60 9.98 -5.37
C TYR A 17 -7.71 11.34 -6.04
N LYS A 18 -8.44 11.40 -7.15
CA LYS A 18 -8.72 12.65 -7.85
C LYS A 18 -9.91 13.31 -7.20
N LEU A 19 -9.68 14.47 -6.60
CA LEU A 19 -10.77 15.32 -6.14
C LEU A 19 -11.49 15.93 -7.34
N ILE A 20 -12.83 15.86 -7.34
CA ILE A 20 -13.72 16.56 -8.27
C ILE A 20 -14.45 17.63 -7.46
N PRO A 21 -13.88 18.85 -7.35
CA PRO A 21 -14.39 19.86 -6.43
C PRO A 21 -15.82 20.30 -6.74
N THR A 22 -16.18 20.31 -8.03
CA THR A 22 -17.51 20.74 -8.51
C THR A 22 -18.63 19.77 -8.13
N LYS A 23 -18.29 18.51 -7.83
CA LYS A 23 -19.25 17.47 -7.47
C LYS A 23 -19.09 17.01 -6.02
N SER A 24 -18.20 17.66 -5.24
CA SER A 24 -17.80 17.22 -3.90
C SER A 24 -17.49 15.71 -3.83
N LEU A 25 -16.90 15.17 -4.90
CA LEU A 25 -16.65 13.74 -5.08
C LEU A 25 -15.15 13.48 -5.17
N ILE A 26 -14.72 12.29 -4.73
CA ILE A 26 -13.38 11.78 -4.95
C ILE A 26 -13.47 10.56 -5.85
N GLU A 27 -12.80 10.60 -6.99
CA GLU A 27 -12.71 9.52 -7.95
C GLU A 27 -11.39 8.76 -7.75
N PRO A 28 -11.44 7.44 -7.43
CA PRO A 28 -10.23 6.62 -7.39
C PRO A 28 -9.74 6.30 -8.80
N ILE A 29 -8.43 6.42 -9.02
CA ILE A 29 -7.75 6.14 -10.30
C ILE A 29 -6.67 5.11 -10.05
N SER A 30 -6.88 3.91 -10.58
CA SER A 30 -5.95 2.78 -10.48
C SER A 30 -4.89 2.83 -11.60
N VAL A 31 -3.64 2.63 -11.23
CA VAL A 31 -2.52 2.43 -12.15
C VAL A 31 -2.17 0.95 -12.13
N ILE A 32 -2.30 0.30 -13.28
CA ILE A 32 -2.11 -1.13 -13.45
C ILE A 32 -0.89 -1.37 -14.34
N VAL A 33 -0.01 -2.31 -13.92
CA VAL A 33 1.15 -2.73 -14.71
C VAL A 33 0.80 -3.91 -15.59
N LEU A 34 1.13 -3.82 -16.88
CA LEU A 34 0.95 -4.90 -17.85
C LEU A 34 2.17 -5.84 -17.92
N SER A 35 2.72 -6.25 -16.78
CA SER A 35 3.87 -7.16 -16.69
C SER A 35 3.60 -8.31 -15.72
N LYS A 36 3.99 -9.53 -16.12
CA LYS A 36 3.90 -10.73 -15.29
C LYS A 36 5.05 -10.85 -14.27
N GLN A 37 5.94 -9.86 -14.18
CA GLN A 37 7.06 -9.91 -13.24
C GLN A 37 6.58 -9.70 -11.79
N LEU A 38 7.01 -10.60 -10.90
CA LEU A 38 6.68 -10.58 -9.47
C LEU A 38 7.31 -9.38 -8.73
N ASP A 39 8.30 -8.73 -9.33
CA ASP A 39 9.13 -7.69 -8.69
C ASP A 39 8.54 -6.27 -8.75
N ILE A 40 7.27 -6.12 -9.13
CA ILE A 40 6.60 -4.81 -9.15
C ILE A 40 6.27 -4.28 -7.74
N TYR A 41 6.47 -5.10 -6.70
CA TYR A 41 6.20 -4.77 -5.31
C TYR A 41 7.47 -4.87 -4.44
N PRO A 42 8.41 -3.93 -4.56
CA PRO A 42 9.59 -3.92 -3.70
C PRO A 42 9.20 -3.69 -2.24
N LEU A 43 10.13 -4.00 -1.32
CA LEU A 43 9.97 -3.67 0.09
C LEU A 43 9.62 -2.17 0.26
N THR A 44 8.72 -1.89 1.18
CA THR A 44 8.22 -0.54 1.46
C THR A 44 8.32 -0.22 2.93
N THR A 45 8.34 1.07 3.25
CA THR A 45 8.24 1.53 4.64
C THR A 45 7.07 0.86 5.35
N GLY A 46 7.37 0.09 6.40
CA GLY A 46 6.41 -0.58 7.25
C GLY A 46 5.70 0.41 8.19
N ALA A 47 4.78 -0.11 9.00
CA ALA A 47 4.06 0.70 10.00
C ALA A 47 4.94 1.08 11.20
N GLN A 48 6.00 0.31 11.43
CA GLN A 48 6.88 0.48 12.57
C GLN A 48 7.81 1.68 12.35
N PRO A 49 7.90 2.61 13.32
CA PRO A 49 8.85 3.70 13.25
C PRO A 49 10.28 3.15 13.33
N ALA A 50 11.20 3.76 12.58
CA ALA A 50 12.60 3.36 12.59
C ALA A 50 13.34 3.71 13.89
N LEU A 51 12.86 4.75 14.59
CA LEU A 51 13.40 5.20 15.87
C LEU A 51 12.31 5.89 16.70
N THR A 52 12.57 6.00 17.99
CA THR A 52 11.72 6.73 18.94
C THR A 52 11.92 8.24 18.81
N ALA A 53 10.98 9.03 19.33
CA ALA A 53 11.10 10.49 19.33
C ALA A 53 12.34 10.99 20.09
N GLN A 54 12.67 10.36 21.23
CA GLN A 54 13.84 10.73 22.03
C GLN A 54 15.16 10.49 21.28
N GLU A 55 15.30 9.35 20.59
CA GLU A 55 16.47 9.07 19.76
C GLU A 55 16.64 10.13 18.66
N TRP A 56 15.53 10.55 18.03
CA TRP A 56 15.56 11.57 16.99
C TRP A 56 16.02 12.93 17.54
N LEU A 57 15.46 13.34 18.68
CA LEU A 57 15.84 14.59 19.37
C LEU A 57 17.30 14.59 19.82
N ASN A 58 17.86 13.40 20.12
CA ASN A 58 19.27 13.22 20.44
C ASN A 58 20.19 13.15 19.21
N GLY A 59 19.66 13.40 18.00
CA GLY A 59 20.42 13.44 16.75
C GLY A 59 20.68 12.08 16.08
N VAL A 60 20.01 11.01 16.53
CA VAL A 60 20.13 9.68 15.89
C VAL A 60 19.36 9.66 14.56
N ASN A 61 19.99 9.13 13.52
CA ASN A 61 19.38 8.94 12.20
C ASN A 61 19.45 7.46 11.79
N LYS A 62 18.29 6.80 11.69
CA LYS A 62 18.17 5.40 11.25
C LYS A 62 17.34 5.34 9.96
N GLY A 63 17.70 4.41 9.07
CA GLY A 63 16.92 4.13 7.87
C GLY A 63 15.52 3.61 8.22
N GLN A 64 14.57 3.83 7.32
CA GLN A 64 13.19 3.36 7.46
C GLN A 64 13.13 1.84 7.64
N HIS A 65 12.23 1.37 8.50
CA HIS A 65 11.93 -0.06 8.56
C HIS A 65 11.20 -0.46 7.27
N MET A 66 11.85 -1.31 6.47
CA MET A 66 11.30 -1.83 5.22
C MET A 66 10.61 -3.19 5.46
N GLU A 67 9.40 -3.35 4.94
CA GLU A 67 8.55 -4.54 5.03
C GLU A 67 7.93 -4.85 3.66
N ARG A 68 7.60 -6.11 3.38
CA ARG A 68 6.78 -6.45 2.20
C ARG A 68 5.36 -5.90 2.37
N SER A 69 4.69 -5.59 1.26
CA SER A 69 3.27 -5.23 1.32
C SER A 69 2.46 -6.34 2.02
N PRO A 70 1.61 -6.02 3.01
CA PRO A 70 0.73 -7.00 3.66
C PRO A 70 -0.16 -7.75 2.67
N ALA A 71 -0.53 -7.11 1.56
CA ALA A 71 -1.31 -7.73 0.48
C ALA A 71 -0.57 -8.90 -0.20
N LEU A 72 0.77 -8.98 -0.09
CA LEU A 72 1.58 -10.12 -0.55
C LEU A 72 1.75 -11.21 0.52
N GLN A 73 1.43 -10.92 1.77
CA GLN A 73 1.59 -11.84 2.90
C GLN A 73 0.32 -12.66 3.17
N LEU A 74 -0.84 -12.20 2.68
CA LEU A 74 -2.09 -12.95 2.80
C LEU A 74 -2.07 -14.21 1.94
N PRO A 75 -2.56 -15.36 2.43
CA PRO A 75 -2.74 -16.54 1.59
C PRO A 75 -3.65 -16.20 0.43
N ARG A 76 -3.34 -16.67 -0.80
CA ARG A 76 -4.15 -16.41 -2.01
C ARG A 76 -5.66 -16.60 -1.82
N ALA A 77 -6.06 -17.51 -0.94
CA ALA A 77 -7.46 -17.79 -0.61
C ALA A 77 -8.20 -16.62 0.08
N TRP A 78 -7.50 -15.75 0.80
CA TRP A 78 -8.11 -14.63 1.55
C TRP A 78 -8.28 -13.36 0.72
N VAL A 79 -7.47 -13.21 -0.34
CA VAL A 79 -7.55 -12.07 -1.27
C VAL A 79 -8.90 -12.04 -2.01
N SER A 80 -9.54 -13.20 -2.20
CA SER A 80 -10.85 -13.29 -2.85
C SER A 80 -12.05 -13.17 -1.89
N CYS A 81 -11.86 -13.28 -0.58
CA CYS A 81 -12.97 -13.38 0.38
C CYS A 81 -13.51 -12.04 0.90
N HIS A 82 -12.77 -10.94 0.77
CA HIS A 82 -13.23 -9.63 1.25
C HIS A 82 -14.37 -9.00 0.43
N TRP A 83 -14.81 -9.63 -0.66
CA TRP A 83 -15.93 -9.16 -1.48
C TRP A 83 -17.27 -9.86 -1.23
N LEU A 84 -17.31 -10.94 -0.43
CA LEU A 84 -18.55 -11.73 -0.20
C LEU A 84 -19.22 -11.53 1.16
N SER A 85 -18.75 -10.60 2.00
CA SER A 85 -19.40 -10.30 3.30
C SER A 85 -20.26 -9.03 3.29
N GLY A 86 -20.67 -8.57 2.10
CA GLY A 86 -21.48 -7.36 1.89
C GLY A 86 -22.84 -7.62 1.22
N LEU A 87 -23.43 -8.81 1.42
CA LEU A 87 -24.84 -9.11 1.16
C LEU A 87 -25.49 -9.54 2.47
#